data_AF-A0A381ZY45-F1
#
_entry.id   AF-A0A381ZY45-F1
#
_cell.length_a   1.000
_cell.length_b   1.000
_cell.length_c   1.000
_cell.angle_alpha   90.00
_cell.angle_beta   90.00
_cell.angle_gamma   90.00
#
_symmetry.space_group_name_H-M   'P 1'
#
loop_
_entity.id
_entity.type
_entity.pdbx_description
1 polymer ?
#
loop_
_entity_poly.entity_id
_entity_poly.type
_entity_poly.pdbx_seq_one_letter_code
_entity_poly.pdbx_strand_id
1 'polypeptide(L)'
;MIKNLYVFLSLFLLVNISCVENIIFIQVYPDGQTYLRFFSVGDSTDIHDKDFQHPFKNNWNGNSSFNLSKTDSLWKITTEAIYNDSIFVFRPQNSLSFNIQRTEEENALSSFYNIKMDFIGRNIKTHYPLLYKALNDNKLDSLEWLPEAMTVIINLSLIDLENDTAKNDYKINRARLVNHFKNSFTRITTFEDLKYIQKNRLEFIKTTIKPFKIGDEFAKDLAEKMKIHENYLKASLDLKDDSFVVKILMPGKILSA
;
A
#
# COMPACT_ATOMS: atom_id res chain seq x y z
N MET A 1 7.03 -40.68 4.85
CA MET A 1 6.64 -40.11 6.16
C MET A 1 6.32 -38.64 5.95
N ILE A 2 5.09 -38.39 5.50
CA ILE A 2 4.58 -37.07 5.08
C ILE A 2 3.80 -36.52 6.28
N LYS A 3 4.35 -35.54 6.99
CA LYS A 3 3.60 -34.90 8.10
C LYS A 3 3.77 -33.38 8.24
N ASN A 4 4.51 -32.70 7.36
CA ASN A 4 4.75 -31.25 7.52
C ASN A 4 4.25 -30.36 6.37
N LEU A 5 3.39 -30.84 5.46
CA LEU A 5 2.93 -30.02 4.33
C LEU A 5 1.55 -29.35 4.52
N TYR A 6 0.89 -29.57 5.67
CA TYR A 6 -0.48 -29.09 5.90
C TYR A 6 -0.62 -27.90 6.87
N VAL A 7 0.48 -27.31 7.37
CA VAL A 7 0.40 -26.16 8.29
C VAL A 7 0.15 -24.82 7.56
N PHE A 8 0.35 -24.75 6.24
CA PHE A 8 0.04 -23.54 5.46
C PHE A 8 -1.35 -23.55 4.80
N LEU A 9 -2.16 -24.59 5.04
CA LEU A 9 -3.46 -24.77 4.37
C LEU A 9 -4.66 -24.16 5.12
N SER A 10 -4.46 -23.60 6.33
CA SER A 10 -5.55 -23.03 7.13
C SER A 10 -5.53 -21.51 7.28
N LEU A 11 -4.63 -20.80 6.58
CA LEU A 11 -4.40 -19.37 6.83
C LEU A 11 -5.08 -18.41 5.84
N PHE A 12 -5.77 -18.90 4.81
CA PHE A 12 -6.44 -18.04 3.82
C PHE A 12 -7.98 -18.11 3.87
N LEU A 13 -8.53 -18.81 4.87
CA LEU A 13 -9.98 -18.94 5.12
C LEU A 13 -10.37 -18.58 6.55
N LEU A 14 -9.43 -18.10 7.36
CA LEU A 14 -9.76 -17.35 8.56
C LEU A 14 -10.01 -15.93 8.10
N VAL A 15 -11.23 -15.45 8.31
CA VAL A 15 -11.51 -14.03 8.50
C VAL A 15 -10.55 -13.58 9.61
N ASN A 16 -9.33 -13.18 9.24
CA ASN A 16 -8.40 -12.65 10.21
C ASN A 16 -9.04 -11.35 10.68
N ILE A 17 -9.30 -11.26 11.98
CA ILE A 17 -9.36 -9.98 12.67
C ILE A 17 -7.90 -9.52 12.72
N SER A 18 -7.35 -9.23 11.54
CA SER A 18 -6.01 -8.71 11.29
C SER A 18 -6.22 -7.21 11.30
N CYS A 19 -6.10 -6.66 12.51
CA CYS A 19 -6.35 -5.26 12.79
C CYS A 19 -5.04 -4.70 13.29
N VAL A 20 -4.34 -3.94 12.46
CA VAL A 20 -3.32 -3.03 12.98
C VAL A 20 -4.04 -1.81 13.56
N GLU A 21 -3.68 -1.46 14.78
CA GLU A 21 -4.02 -0.16 15.34
C GLU A 21 -2.87 0.80 15.09
N ASN A 22 -3.12 1.80 14.24
CA ASN A 22 -2.20 2.86 13.90
C ASN A 22 -2.57 4.13 14.67
N ILE A 23 -1.69 4.61 15.53
CA ILE A 23 -1.84 5.86 16.27
C ILE A 23 -0.83 6.88 15.73
N ILE A 24 -1.35 8.00 15.25
CA ILE A 24 -0.56 9.14 14.78
C ILE A 24 -0.72 10.26 15.80
N PHE A 25 0.35 10.55 16.52
CA PHE A 25 0.39 11.61 17.52
C PHE A 25 1.15 12.82 16.98
N ILE A 26 0.49 13.98 17.02
CA ILE A 26 1.02 15.25 16.54
C ILE A 26 0.98 16.23 17.72
N GLN A 27 2.12 16.74 18.14
CA GLN A 27 2.21 17.76 19.18
C GLN A 27 2.90 18.99 18.64
N VAL A 28 2.23 20.14 18.70
CA VAL A 28 2.80 21.43 18.33
C VAL A 28 3.31 22.12 19.60
N TYR A 29 4.57 22.53 19.59
CA TYR A 29 5.19 23.28 20.66
C TYR A 29 5.02 24.80 20.46
N PRO A 30 5.08 25.58 21.55
CA PRO A 30 4.96 27.04 21.47
C PRO A 30 6.03 27.74 20.63
N ASP A 31 7.17 27.10 20.39
CA ASP A 31 8.26 27.62 19.56
C ASP A 31 8.10 27.25 18.06
N GLY A 32 6.94 26.66 17.70
CA GLY A 32 6.62 26.27 16.33
C GLY A 32 7.18 24.90 15.91
N GLN A 33 7.93 24.21 16.77
CA GLN A 33 8.37 22.84 16.50
C GLN A 33 7.19 21.86 16.60
N THR A 34 7.22 20.79 15.81
CA THR A 34 6.20 19.73 15.85
C THR A 34 6.83 18.40 16.20
N TYR A 35 6.40 17.77 17.29
CA TYR A 35 6.71 16.38 17.56
C TYR A 35 5.70 15.47 16.88
N LEU A 36 6.22 14.52 16.09
CA LEU A 36 5.45 13.51 15.39
C LEU A 36 5.81 12.15 15.95
N ARG A 37 4.80 11.36 16.31
CA ARG A 37 4.97 9.96 16.69
C ARG A 37 3.98 9.09 15.95
N PHE A 38 4.48 8.05 15.32
CA PHE A 38 3.71 7.00 14.67
C PHE A 38 3.88 5.74 15.50
N PHE A 39 2.78 5.12 15.89
CA PHE A 39 2.76 3.90 16.66
C PHE A 39 1.83 2.91 15.97
N SER A 40 2.31 1.70 15.70
CA SER A 40 1.48 0.62 15.16
C SER A 40 1.62 -0.61 16.03
N VAL A 41 0.50 -1.28 16.28
CA VAL A 41 0.45 -2.57 16.97
C VAL A 41 -0.43 -3.54 16.21
N GLY A 42 0.05 -4.76 16.03
CA GLY A 42 -0.64 -5.80 15.27
C GLY A 42 0.11 -7.12 15.36
N ASP A 43 -0.31 -8.11 14.58
CA ASP A 43 0.42 -9.37 14.48
C ASP A 43 1.65 -9.25 13.56
N SER A 44 2.36 -10.37 13.35
CA SER A 44 3.57 -10.37 12.52
C SER A 44 3.30 -10.18 11.04
N THR A 45 2.16 -10.66 10.56
CA THR A 45 1.82 -10.62 9.14
C THR A 45 1.42 -9.21 8.73
N ASP A 46 0.67 -8.54 9.59
CA ASP A 46 0.12 -7.22 9.30
C ASP A 46 1.21 -6.15 9.46
N ILE A 47 1.96 -6.17 10.56
CA ILE A 47 3.03 -5.18 10.83
C ILE A 47 4.17 -5.23 9.79
N HIS A 48 4.28 -6.31 9.03
CA HIS A 48 5.36 -6.52 8.05
C HIS A 48 4.93 -6.49 6.59
N ASP A 49 3.65 -6.33 6.28
CA ASP A 49 3.18 -6.25 4.89
C ASP A 49 3.51 -4.91 4.19
N LYS A 50 3.84 -3.88 4.99
CA LYS A 50 4.30 -2.55 4.61
C LYS A 50 3.23 -1.69 3.91
N ASP A 51 1.97 -1.93 4.21
CA ASP A 51 0.84 -1.17 3.70
C ASP A 51 0.73 0.25 4.34
N PHE A 52 1.15 0.39 5.60
CA PHE A 52 1.40 1.65 6.31
C PHE A 52 2.83 1.70 6.88
N GLN A 53 3.72 2.32 6.12
CA GLN A 53 5.11 2.54 6.51
C GLN A 53 5.22 3.74 7.46
N HIS A 54 5.98 3.54 8.53
CA HIS A 54 6.35 4.65 9.40
C HIS A 54 7.42 5.52 8.75
N PRO A 55 7.27 6.86 8.77
CA PRO A 55 8.34 7.77 8.36
C PRO A 55 9.53 7.69 9.32
N PHE A 56 10.66 8.28 8.93
CA PHE A 56 11.87 8.44 9.77
C PHE A 56 12.61 7.17 10.19
N LYS A 57 12.23 5.99 9.68
CA LYS A 57 12.90 4.71 9.98
C LYS A 57 14.42 4.71 9.73
N ASN A 58 14.90 5.51 8.78
CA ASN A 58 16.32 5.55 8.38
C ASN A 58 17.14 6.68 9.04
N ASN A 59 16.74 7.13 10.23
CA ASN A 59 17.42 8.15 11.03
C ASN A 59 17.67 9.47 10.28
N TRP A 60 16.61 10.27 10.13
CA TRP A 60 16.67 11.56 9.46
C TRP A 60 17.40 12.57 10.36
N ASN A 61 18.65 12.89 10.03
CA ASN A 61 19.46 13.95 10.65
C ASN A 61 19.62 13.89 12.18
N GLY A 62 19.46 12.72 12.81
CA GLY A 62 19.70 12.53 14.26
C GLY A 62 18.57 12.96 15.21
N ASN A 63 17.48 13.53 14.69
CA ASN A 63 16.31 13.98 15.48
C ASN A 63 15.14 13.00 15.43
N SER A 64 15.40 11.75 15.05
CA SER A 64 14.38 10.71 14.92
C SER A 64 14.77 9.44 15.64
N SER A 65 13.78 8.72 16.14
CA SER A 65 13.96 7.38 16.70
C SER A 65 13.07 6.36 15.98
N PHE A 66 13.53 5.12 15.95
CA PHE A 66 12.78 3.97 15.47
C PHE A 66 12.93 2.84 16.48
N ASN A 67 11.81 2.23 16.84
CA ASN A 67 11.77 1.05 17.68
C ASN A 67 10.85 0.01 17.05
N LEU A 68 11.36 -1.21 16.92
CA LEU A 68 10.59 -2.40 16.61
C LEU A 68 10.75 -3.36 17.78
N SER A 69 9.64 -3.69 18.42
CA SER A 69 9.64 -4.65 19.53
C SER A 69 8.54 -5.67 19.34
N LYS A 70 8.73 -6.83 19.98
CA LYS A 70 7.76 -7.91 20.04
C LYS A 70 7.41 -8.14 21.51
N THR A 71 6.13 -8.19 21.82
CA THR A 71 5.59 -8.60 23.12
C THR A 71 4.61 -9.73 22.87
N ASP A 72 4.94 -10.94 23.31
CA ASP A 72 4.16 -12.16 23.04
C ASP A 72 3.91 -12.39 21.54
N SER A 73 2.65 -12.40 21.10
CA SER A 73 2.26 -12.50 19.69
C SER A 73 2.17 -11.15 18.96
N LEU A 74 2.28 -10.04 19.70
CA LEU A 74 2.09 -8.69 19.16
C LEU A 74 3.42 -8.06 18.79
N TRP A 75 3.44 -7.41 17.63
CA TRP A 75 4.52 -6.56 17.17
C TRP A 75 4.14 -5.11 17.33
N LYS A 76 5.11 -4.30 17.75
CA LYS A 76 4.96 -2.87 17.97
C LYS A 76 6.02 -2.13 17.18
N ILE A 77 5.60 -1.20 16.33
CA ILE A 77 6.48 -0.26 15.65
C ILE A 77 6.24 1.11 16.24
N THR A 78 7.31 1.84 16.51
CA THR A 78 7.25 3.26 16.85
C THR A 78 8.29 4.03 16.06
N THR A 79 7.88 5.11 15.41
CA THR A 79 8.81 6.16 14.98
C THR A 79 8.44 7.48 15.59
N GLU A 80 9.45 8.25 15.95
CA GLU A 80 9.27 9.55 16.56
C GLU A 80 10.26 10.53 15.95
N ALA A 81 9.85 11.78 15.73
CA ALA A 81 10.76 12.83 15.28
C ALA A 81 10.29 14.21 15.72
N ILE A 82 11.24 15.12 15.89
CA ILE A 82 10.96 16.56 15.93
C ILE A 82 11.11 17.12 14.51
N TYR A 83 10.07 17.79 14.05
CA TYR A 83 9.96 18.35 12.72
C TYR A 83 9.71 19.86 12.81
N ASN A 84 10.55 20.64 12.15
CA ASN A 84 10.54 22.10 12.26
C ASN A 84 9.77 22.79 11.14
N ASP A 85 9.62 22.14 9.98
CA ASP A 85 8.90 22.75 8.86
C ASP A 85 7.39 22.70 9.10
N SER A 86 6.68 23.64 8.49
CA SER A 86 5.22 23.71 8.53
C SER A 86 4.52 22.64 7.69
N ILE A 87 5.25 21.96 6.80
CA ILE A 87 4.68 20.95 5.89
C ILE A 87 5.53 19.69 5.93
N PHE A 88 4.93 18.58 6.31
CA PHE A 88 5.52 17.25 6.24
C PHE A 88 4.83 16.44 5.13
N VAL A 89 5.62 15.88 4.21
CA VAL A 89 5.12 15.08 3.07
C VAL A 89 5.71 13.68 3.14
N PHE A 90 4.86 12.66 3.18
CA PHE A 90 5.26 11.27 3.17
C PHE A 90 4.61 10.51 2.00
N ARG A 91 5.45 10.08 1.05
CA ARG A 91 5.06 9.45 -0.22
C ARG A 91 5.83 8.14 -0.47
N PRO A 92 5.65 7.10 0.36
CA PRO A 92 6.27 5.80 0.10
C PRO A 92 5.66 5.14 -1.14
N GLN A 93 6.45 4.34 -1.87
CA GLN A 93 6.03 3.78 -3.15
C GLN A 93 4.80 2.86 -3.08
N ASN A 94 4.76 1.96 -2.08
CA ASN A 94 3.71 0.94 -1.95
C ASN A 94 3.02 0.98 -0.58
N SER A 95 2.86 2.17 -0.01
CA SER A 95 2.24 2.35 1.31
C SER A 95 1.27 3.52 1.28
N LEU A 96 0.38 3.62 2.26
CA LEU A 96 -0.47 4.78 2.47
C LEU A 96 0.40 6.03 2.58
N SER A 97 0.08 7.01 1.74
CA SER A 97 0.74 8.31 1.71
C SER A 97 -0.09 9.31 2.48
N PHE A 98 0.58 10.29 3.10
CA PHE A 98 -0.10 11.37 3.79
C PHE A 98 0.74 12.64 3.82
N ASN A 99 0.07 13.77 4.06
CA ASN A 99 0.73 15.03 4.35
C ASN A 99 0.21 15.59 5.69
N ILE A 100 1.07 16.30 6.41
CA ILE A 100 0.70 17.06 7.60
C ILE A 100 1.10 18.50 7.34
N GLN A 101 0.16 19.43 7.48
CA GLN A 101 0.40 20.85 7.35
C GLN A 101 -0.01 21.55 8.64
N ARG A 102 0.89 22.41 9.13
CA ARG A 102 0.68 23.31 10.25
C ARG A 102 0.65 24.74 9.72
N THR A 103 -0.32 25.53 10.17
CA THR A 103 -0.29 26.99 9.98
C THR A 103 -0.51 27.68 11.32
N GLU A 104 0.06 28.88 11.43
CA GLU A 104 0.01 29.69 12.62
C GLU A 104 -0.32 31.13 12.22
N GLU A 105 -1.30 31.71 12.90
CA GLU A 105 -1.70 33.10 12.74
C GLU A 105 -1.60 33.79 14.10
N GLU A 106 -0.66 34.73 14.22
CA GLU A 106 -0.48 35.54 15.42
C GLU A 106 -1.31 36.81 15.34
N ASN A 107 -2.07 37.07 16.40
CA ASN A 107 -2.75 38.35 16.65
C ASN A 107 -2.18 38.98 17.93
N ALA A 108 -2.48 40.26 18.16
CA ALA A 108 -1.94 41.02 19.28
C ALA A 108 -2.20 40.41 20.68
N LEU A 109 -3.20 39.52 20.82
CA LEU A 109 -3.60 38.91 22.09
C LEU A 109 -3.68 37.38 22.06
N SER A 110 -3.43 36.74 20.91
CA SER A 110 -3.69 35.31 20.73
C SER A 110 -2.96 34.74 19.53
N SER A 111 -2.58 33.47 19.60
CA SER A 111 -2.09 32.70 18.45
C SER A 111 -3.09 31.62 18.06
N PHE A 112 -3.40 31.53 16.78
CA PHE A 112 -4.25 30.49 16.21
C PHE A 112 -3.39 29.46 15.50
N TYR A 113 -3.48 28.21 15.94
CA TYR A 113 -2.79 27.09 15.34
C TYR A 113 -3.80 26.22 14.59
N ASN A 114 -3.49 25.89 13.35
CA ASN A 114 -4.27 24.96 12.54
C ASN A 114 -3.38 23.80 12.12
N ILE A 115 -3.92 22.58 12.21
CA ILE A 115 -3.27 21.37 11.73
C ILE A 115 -4.22 20.66 10.78
N LYS A 116 -3.72 20.37 9.59
CA LYS A 116 -4.39 19.60 8.57
C LYS A 116 -3.59 18.34 8.29
N MET A 117 -4.23 17.18 8.37
CA MET A 117 -3.66 15.92 7.93
C MET A 117 -4.50 15.36 6.79
N ASP A 118 -3.85 15.12 5.65
CA ASP A 118 -4.50 14.57 4.45
C ASP A 118 -3.93 13.18 4.17
N PHE A 119 -4.76 12.14 4.30
CA PHE A 119 -4.45 10.83 3.72
C PHE A 119 -4.68 10.88 2.22
N ILE A 120 -3.70 10.43 1.44
CA ILE A 120 -3.78 10.43 -0.01
C ILE A 120 -4.34 9.09 -0.47
N GLY A 121 -5.60 9.14 -0.90
CA GLY A 121 -6.33 7.96 -1.38
C GLY A 121 -5.67 7.32 -2.61
N ARG A 122 -5.93 6.02 -2.78
CA ARG A 122 -5.36 5.18 -3.84
C ARG A 122 -6.23 5.08 -5.09
N ASN A 123 -7.28 5.90 -5.18
CA ASN A 123 -8.21 5.99 -6.30
C ASN A 123 -8.78 4.63 -6.77
N ILE A 124 -9.06 3.71 -5.84
CA ILE A 124 -9.58 2.37 -6.14
C ILE A 124 -10.89 2.41 -6.91
N LYS A 125 -11.81 3.32 -6.54
CA LYS A 125 -13.08 3.52 -7.26
C LYS A 125 -12.90 3.83 -8.75
N THR A 126 -11.86 4.57 -9.10
CA THR A 126 -11.59 5.00 -10.47
C THR A 126 -10.82 3.95 -11.25
N HIS A 127 -9.79 3.36 -10.64
CA HIS A 127 -8.91 2.39 -11.31
C HIS A 127 -9.47 0.96 -11.34
N TYR A 128 -10.26 0.57 -10.33
CA TYR A 128 -10.77 -0.78 -10.14
C TYR A 128 -12.26 -0.76 -9.71
N PRO A 129 -13.20 -0.30 -10.59
CA PRO A 129 -14.62 -0.19 -10.25
C PRO A 129 -15.25 -1.48 -9.70
N LEU A 130 -14.93 -2.65 -10.26
CA LEU A 130 -15.46 -3.94 -9.77
C LEU A 130 -14.89 -4.29 -8.39
N LEU A 131 -13.61 -4.00 -8.15
CA LEU A 131 -13.01 -4.18 -6.82
C LEU A 131 -13.64 -3.23 -5.80
N TYR A 132 -13.85 -1.97 -6.16
CA TYR A 132 -14.54 -1.01 -5.30
C TYR A 132 -15.95 -1.50 -4.93
N LYS A 133 -16.68 -2.06 -5.90
CA LYS A 133 -17.98 -2.68 -5.63
C LYS A 133 -17.85 -3.88 -4.69
N ALA A 134 -16.88 -4.77 -4.93
CA ALA A 134 -16.62 -5.93 -4.06
C ALA A 134 -16.25 -5.52 -2.63
N LEU A 135 -15.49 -4.44 -2.45
CA LEU A 135 -15.16 -3.87 -1.14
C LEU A 135 -16.41 -3.39 -0.40
N ASN A 136 -17.29 -2.64 -1.06
CA ASN A 136 -18.52 -2.12 -0.46
C ASN A 136 -19.55 -3.20 -0.17
N ASP A 137 -19.63 -4.22 -1.04
CA ASP A 137 -20.58 -5.32 -0.89
C ASP A 137 -20.07 -6.44 0.05
N ASN A 138 -18.85 -6.28 0.61
CA ASN A 138 -18.13 -7.31 1.39
C ASN A 138 -17.99 -8.65 0.64
N LYS A 139 -17.70 -8.59 -0.67
CA LYS A 139 -17.53 -9.74 -1.58
C LYS A 139 -16.11 -9.87 -2.11
N LEU A 140 -15.11 -9.54 -1.28
CA LEU A 140 -13.69 -9.69 -1.67
C LEU A 140 -13.28 -11.15 -1.92
N ASP A 141 -14.00 -12.08 -1.29
CA ASP A 141 -13.92 -13.53 -1.49
C ASP A 141 -14.48 -13.99 -2.84
N SER A 142 -15.08 -13.09 -3.63
CA SER A 142 -15.41 -13.35 -5.03
C SER A 142 -14.19 -13.17 -5.93
N LEU A 143 -14.15 -13.91 -7.05
CA LEU A 143 -13.17 -13.70 -8.12
C LEU A 143 -13.66 -12.72 -9.20
N GLU A 144 -14.86 -12.14 -9.05
CA GLU A 144 -15.50 -11.33 -10.10
C GLU A 144 -14.72 -10.06 -10.44
N TRP A 145 -14.08 -9.45 -9.46
CA TRP A 145 -13.29 -8.22 -9.62
C TRP A 145 -11.88 -8.47 -10.17
N LEU A 146 -11.37 -9.69 -10.03
CA LEU A 146 -9.97 -10.02 -10.29
C LEU A 146 -9.56 -9.83 -11.76
N PRO A 147 -10.35 -10.27 -12.78
CA PRO A 147 -9.97 -10.06 -14.17
C PRO A 147 -9.81 -8.58 -14.55
N GLU A 148 -10.65 -7.69 -14.00
CA GLU A 148 -10.51 -6.24 -14.20
C GLU A 148 -9.20 -5.74 -13.60
N ALA A 149 -8.94 -6.08 -12.33
CA ALA A 149 -7.73 -5.66 -11.64
C ALA A 149 -6.45 -6.11 -12.34
N MET A 150 -6.38 -7.37 -12.75
CA MET A 150 -5.24 -7.91 -13.49
C MET A 150 -5.07 -7.26 -14.87
N THR A 151 -6.17 -6.91 -15.54
CA THR A 151 -6.13 -6.19 -16.83
C THR A 151 -5.55 -4.79 -16.67
N VAL A 152 -5.93 -4.07 -15.60
CA VAL A 152 -5.40 -2.74 -15.28
C VAL A 152 -3.90 -2.84 -14.95
N ILE A 153 -3.49 -3.80 -14.13
CA ILE A 153 -2.08 -4.06 -13.81
C ILE A 153 -1.26 -4.30 -15.08
N ILE A 154 -1.72 -5.18 -15.97
CA ILE A 154 -1.02 -5.43 -17.26
C ILE A 154 -0.90 -4.15 -18.07
N ASN A 155 -1.98 -3.37 -18.18
CA ASN A 155 -1.97 -2.14 -18.95
C ASN A 155 -0.96 -1.11 -18.41
N LEU A 156 -0.92 -0.90 -17.10
CA LEU A 156 0.04 -0.01 -16.45
C LEU A 156 1.48 -0.51 -16.61
N SER A 157 1.68 -1.82 -16.47
CA SER A 157 2.99 -2.45 -16.64
C SER A 157 3.53 -2.29 -18.06
N LEU A 158 2.67 -2.40 -19.07
CA LEU A 158 3.04 -2.18 -20.47
C LEU A 158 3.38 -0.71 -20.74
N ILE A 159 2.65 0.24 -20.14
CA ILE A 159 2.99 1.67 -20.21
C ILE A 159 4.37 1.93 -19.61
N ASP A 160 4.67 1.33 -18.44
CA ASP A 160 5.98 1.48 -17.80
C ASP A 160 7.11 0.86 -18.63
N LEU A 161 6.85 -0.24 -19.34
CA LEU A 161 7.80 -0.84 -20.27
C LEU A 161 8.05 0.02 -21.51
N GLU A 162 7.00 0.63 -22.06
CA GLU A 162 7.07 1.54 -23.22
C GLU A 162 7.88 2.81 -22.88
N ASN A 163 7.76 3.29 -21.64
CA ASN A 163 8.49 4.47 -21.16
C ASN A 163 9.93 4.17 -20.72
N ASP A 164 10.32 2.90 -20.59
CA ASP A 164 11.67 2.48 -20.21
C ASP A 164 12.62 2.51 -21.42
N THR A 165 13.03 3.73 -21.79
CA THR A 165 13.88 4.01 -22.97
C THR A 165 15.29 3.40 -22.88
N ALA A 166 15.71 2.96 -21.69
CA ALA A 166 17.01 2.34 -21.45
C ALA A 166 17.06 0.87 -21.91
N LYS A 167 15.91 0.21 -22.04
CA LYS A 167 15.85 -1.23 -22.31
C LYS A 167 15.21 -1.60 -23.65
N ASN A 168 14.31 -0.81 -24.24
CA ASN A 168 13.33 -1.39 -25.18
C ASN A 168 13.03 -0.61 -26.48
N ASP A 169 13.05 -1.34 -27.63
CA ASP A 169 12.37 -1.01 -28.90
C ASP A 169 11.25 -2.04 -29.17
N TYR A 170 10.40 -2.29 -28.17
CA TYR A 170 9.28 -3.22 -28.34
C TYR A 170 8.13 -2.52 -29.08
N LYS A 171 8.05 -2.68 -30.41
CA LYS A 171 6.89 -2.26 -31.20
C LYS A 171 5.71 -3.21 -30.99
N ILE A 172 5.00 -3.05 -29.88
CA ILE A 172 3.85 -3.88 -29.51
C ILE A 172 2.56 -3.06 -29.64
N ASN A 173 1.51 -3.68 -30.19
CA ASN A 173 0.18 -3.11 -30.07
C ASN A 173 -0.35 -3.38 -28.64
N ARG A 174 -0.11 -2.45 -27.71
CA ARG A 174 -0.53 -2.55 -26.30
C ARG A 174 -2.01 -2.88 -26.15
N ALA A 175 -2.89 -2.21 -26.90
CA ALA A 175 -4.33 -2.46 -26.82
C ALA A 175 -4.68 -3.92 -27.16
N ARG A 176 -4.06 -4.50 -28.20
CA ARG A 176 -4.24 -5.90 -28.58
C ARG A 176 -3.71 -6.85 -27.50
N LEU A 177 -2.54 -6.55 -26.93
CA LEU A 177 -1.93 -7.39 -25.90
C LEU A 177 -2.74 -7.37 -24.59
N VAL A 178 -3.16 -6.19 -24.14
CA VAL A 178 -4.04 -6.01 -22.98
C VAL A 178 -5.34 -6.81 -23.16
N ASN A 179 -5.97 -6.73 -24.33
CA ASN A 179 -7.17 -7.52 -24.62
C ASN A 179 -6.92 -9.03 -24.60
N HIS A 180 -5.75 -9.49 -25.06
CA HIS A 180 -5.39 -10.89 -25.00
C HIS A 180 -5.18 -11.40 -23.57
N PHE A 181 -4.51 -10.61 -22.73
CA PHE A 181 -4.39 -10.87 -21.29
C PHE A 181 -5.75 -10.87 -20.60
N LYS A 182 -6.60 -9.88 -20.88
CA LYS A 182 -7.98 -9.82 -20.35
C LYS A 182 -8.74 -11.11 -20.62
N ASN A 183 -8.73 -11.61 -21.86
CA ASN A 183 -9.38 -12.88 -22.23
C ASN A 183 -8.77 -14.12 -21.56
N SER A 184 -7.50 -14.02 -21.13
CA SER A 184 -6.84 -15.09 -20.37
C SER A 184 -7.24 -15.02 -18.90
N PHE A 185 -7.35 -13.81 -18.32
CA PHE A 185 -7.79 -13.62 -16.94
C PHE A 185 -9.25 -13.98 -16.70
N THR A 186 -10.15 -13.81 -17.69
CA THR A 186 -11.55 -14.24 -17.56
C THR A 186 -11.72 -15.75 -17.42
N ARG A 187 -10.67 -16.54 -17.67
CA ARG A 187 -10.66 -18.00 -17.47
C ARG A 187 -10.27 -18.39 -16.05
N ILE A 188 -9.83 -17.44 -15.22
CA ILE A 188 -9.57 -17.67 -13.79
C ILE A 188 -10.93 -17.73 -13.10
N THR A 189 -11.40 -18.94 -12.87
CA THR A 189 -12.73 -19.19 -12.28
C THR A 189 -12.65 -19.77 -10.87
N THR A 190 -11.47 -20.24 -10.48
CA THR A 190 -11.21 -20.84 -9.16
C THR A 190 -10.00 -20.22 -8.48
N PHE A 191 -9.94 -20.35 -7.15
CA PHE A 191 -8.77 -19.92 -6.37
C PHE A 191 -7.54 -20.77 -6.68
N GLU A 192 -7.74 -22.03 -7.08
CA GLU A 192 -6.69 -22.91 -7.56
C GLU A 192 -6.03 -22.37 -8.84
N ASP A 193 -6.82 -21.87 -9.79
CA ASP A 193 -6.31 -21.23 -11.01
C ASP A 193 -5.45 -20.01 -10.67
N LEU A 194 -5.96 -19.14 -9.77
CA LEU A 194 -5.22 -17.98 -9.29
C LEU A 194 -3.90 -18.37 -8.64
N LYS A 195 -3.94 -19.36 -7.74
CA LYS A 195 -2.75 -19.86 -7.02
C LYS A 195 -1.73 -20.47 -7.98
N TYR A 196 -2.19 -21.16 -9.01
CA TYR A 196 -1.32 -21.69 -10.06
C TYR A 196 -0.61 -20.55 -10.82
N ILE A 197 -1.35 -19.51 -11.21
CA ILE A 197 -0.78 -18.35 -11.92
C ILE A 197 0.21 -17.60 -11.02
N GLN A 198 -0.12 -17.37 -9.75
CA GLN A 198 0.79 -16.71 -8.80
C GLN A 198 2.13 -17.45 -8.66
N LYS A 199 2.10 -18.79 -8.59
CA LYS A 199 3.32 -19.61 -8.50
C LYS A 199 4.09 -19.69 -9.82
N ASN A 200 3.39 -19.61 -10.94
CA ASN A 200 3.95 -19.81 -12.29
C ASN A 200 3.87 -18.54 -13.15
N ARG A 201 3.96 -17.35 -12.53
CA ARG A 201 3.67 -16.06 -13.18
C ARG A 201 4.44 -15.85 -14.48
N LEU A 202 5.75 -16.09 -14.47
CA LEU A 202 6.57 -15.92 -15.67
C LEU A 202 6.13 -16.86 -16.80
N GLU A 203 5.81 -18.11 -16.47
CA GLU A 203 5.36 -19.10 -17.45
C GLU A 203 3.97 -18.75 -18.01
N PHE A 204 3.07 -18.27 -17.15
CA PHE A 204 1.77 -17.73 -17.56
C PHE A 204 1.94 -16.58 -18.56
N ILE A 205 2.83 -15.63 -18.27
CA ILE A 205 3.12 -14.50 -19.16
C ILE A 205 3.69 -15.03 -20.48
N LYS A 206 4.74 -15.86 -20.45
CA LYS A 206 5.35 -16.44 -21.65
C LYS A 206 4.34 -17.15 -22.55
N THR A 207 3.49 -17.97 -21.95
CA THR A 207 2.43 -18.71 -22.65
C THR A 207 1.43 -17.74 -23.29
N THR A 208 1.02 -16.70 -22.54
CA THR A 208 0.04 -15.71 -23.00
C THR A 208 0.60 -14.83 -24.13
N ILE A 209 1.88 -14.47 -24.10
CA ILE A 209 2.47 -13.62 -25.16
C ILE A 209 2.93 -14.40 -26.39
N LYS A 210 3.01 -15.74 -26.33
CA LYS A 210 3.49 -16.60 -27.42
C LYS A 210 2.88 -16.29 -28.80
N PRO A 211 1.57 -16.01 -28.95
CA PRO A 211 0.97 -15.66 -30.24
C PRO A 211 1.50 -14.36 -30.87
N PHE A 212 2.15 -13.49 -30.07
CA PHE A 212 2.70 -12.21 -30.51
C PHE A 212 4.16 -12.31 -30.96
N LYS A 213 4.78 -13.50 -30.86
CA LYS A 213 6.20 -13.73 -31.21
C LYS A 213 7.16 -12.77 -30.48
N ILE A 214 6.83 -12.45 -29.24
CA ILE A 214 7.64 -11.59 -28.38
C ILE A 214 8.61 -12.48 -27.57
N GLY A 215 9.85 -12.00 -27.38
CA GLY A 215 10.91 -12.76 -26.72
C GLY A 215 10.71 -12.96 -25.21
N ASP A 216 11.48 -13.90 -24.67
CA ASP A 216 11.47 -14.24 -23.23
C ASP A 216 11.92 -13.09 -22.32
N GLU A 217 12.75 -12.17 -22.83
CA GLU A 217 13.22 -11.00 -22.10
C GLU A 217 12.07 -10.05 -21.77
N PHE A 218 11.22 -9.74 -22.76
CA PHE A 218 9.99 -8.98 -22.55
C PHE A 218 9.10 -9.60 -21.47
N ALA A 219 8.96 -10.93 -21.44
CA ALA A 219 8.16 -11.59 -20.42
C ALA A 219 8.71 -11.36 -19.00
N LYS A 220 10.04 -11.32 -18.86
CA LYS A 220 10.71 -11.03 -17.59
C LYS A 220 10.51 -9.56 -17.19
N ASP A 221 10.77 -8.63 -18.10
CA ASP A 221 10.59 -7.20 -17.83
C ASP A 221 9.13 -6.90 -17.50
N LEU A 222 8.17 -7.50 -18.23
CA LEU A 222 6.74 -7.35 -17.93
C LEU A 222 6.40 -7.91 -16.55
N ALA A 223 6.91 -9.08 -16.18
CA ALA A 223 6.70 -9.65 -14.85
C ALA A 223 7.26 -8.76 -13.73
N GLU A 224 8.38 -8.07 -13.97
CA GLU A 224 8.98 -7.13 -13.03
C GLU A 224 8.11 -5.86 -12.87
N LYS A 225 7.67 -5.25 -13.98
CA LYS A 225 6.78 -4.08 -13.92
C LYS A 225 5.42 -4.43 -13.31
N MET A 226 4.85 -5.59 -13.62
CA MET A 226 3.61 -6.10 -12.99
C MET A 226 3.73 -6.17 -11.49
N LYS A 227 4.86 -6.67 -10.96
CA LYS A 227 5.08 -6.78 -9.52
C LYS A 227 4.94 -5.44 -8.79
N ILE A 228 5.31 -4.34 -9.43
CA ILE A 228 5.17 -2.99 -8.85
C ILE A 228 3.69 -2.66 -8.62
N HIS A 229 2.87 -2.82 -9.66
CA HIS A 229 1.43 -2.52 -9.60
C HIS A 229 0.64 -3.55 -8.76
N GLU A 230 1.07 -4.81 -8.76
CA GLU A 230 0.55 -5.85 -7.87
C GLU A 230 0.78 -5.50 -6.40
N ASN A 231 2.01 -5.10 -6.04
CA ASN A 231 2.31 -4.66 -4.68
C ASN A 231 1.51 -3.43 -4.28
N TYR A 232 1.30 -2.49 -5.21
CA TYR A 232 0.45 -1.33 -4.96
C TYR A 232 -1.00 -1.74 -4.70
N LEU A 233 -1.55 -2.67 -5.49
CA LEU A 233 -2.90 -3.17 -5.27
C LEU A 233 -3.01 -3.93 -3.95
N LYS A 234 -2.05 -4.82 -3.65
CA LYS A 234 -1.99 -5.61 -2.42
C LYS A 234 -2.03 -4.70 -1.18
N ALA A 235 -1.14 -3.71 -1.12
CA ALA A 235 -1.13 -2.73 -0.03
C ALA A 235 -2.43 -1.93 0.08
N SER A 236 -3.23 -1.81 -0.99
CA SER A 236 -4.55 -1.17 -0.91
C SER A 236 -5.60 -2.06 -0.25
N LEU A 237 -5.47 -3.38 -0.45
CA LEU A 237 -6.37 -4.38 0.12
C LEU A 237 -6.05 -4.63 1.58
N ASP A 238 -4.76 -4.70 1.92
CA ASP A 238 -4.26 -4.89 3.28
C ASP A 238 -4.73 -3.73 4.20
N LEU A 239 -4.69 -2.48 3.71
CA LEU A 239 -5.16 -1.28 4.44
C LEU A 239 -6.66 -1.29 4.81
N LYS A 240 -7.47 -2.20 4.26
CA LYS A 240 -8.93 -2.20 4.45
C LYS A 240 -9.30 -2.43 5.91
N ASP A 241 -8.59 -3.33 6.58
CA ASP A 241 -8.93 -3.80 7.92
C ASP A 241 -8.11 -3.09 9.02
N ASP A 242 -7.28 -2.13 8.60
CA ASP A 242 -6.48 -1.25 9.45
C ASP A 242 -7.30 -0.13 10.09
N SER A 243 -6.96 0.19 11.34
CA SER A 243 -7.57 1.28 12.10
C SER A 243 -6.60 2.42 12.34
N PHE A 244 -7.08 3.66 12.22
CA PHE A 244 -6.27 4.86 12.40
C PHE A 244 -6.87 5.78 13.47
N VAL A 245 -6.06 6.16 14.44
CA VAL A 245 -6.38 7.14 15.48
C VAL A 245 -5.40 8.30 15.38
N VAL A 246 -5.90 9.49 15.07
CA VAL A 246 -5.10 10.72 15.07
C VAL A 246 -5.31 11.46 16.39
N LYS A 247 -4.21 11.71 17.11
CA LYS A 247 -4.20 12.45 18.37
C LYS A 247 -3.39 13.72 18.18
N ILE A 248 -3.99 14.86 18.53
CA ILE A 248 -3.39 16.17 18.35
C ILE A 248 -3.29 16.87 19.71
N LEU A 249 -2.10 17.38 20.02
CA LEU A 249 -1.84 18.23 21.18
C LEU A 249 -1.36 19.61 20.69
N MET A 250 -2.17 20.63 20.95
CA MET A 250 -1.91 22.02 20.56
C MET A 250 -1.23 22.79 21.70
N PRO A 251 -0.44 23.84 21.41
CA PRO A 251 0.14 24.68 22.44
C PRO A 251 -0.95 25.50 23.15
N GLY A 252 -0.79 25.71 24.45
CA GLY A 252 -1.70 26.49 25.30
C GLY A 252 -2.22 25.72 26.52
N LYS A 253 -2.81 26.43 27.47
CA LYS A 253 -3.59 25.84 28.57
C LYS A 253 -5.06 25.89 28.19
N ILE A 254 -5.78 24.78 28.34
CA ILE A 254 -7.24 24.81 28.35
C ILE A 254 -7.65 25.59 29.60
N LEU A 255 -8.10 26.83 29.41
CA LEU A 255 -8.83 27.54 30.46
C LEU A 255 -10.24 26.95 30.47
N SER A 256 -10.48 25.98 31.35
CA SER A 256 -11.85 25.62 31.71
C SER A 256 -12.46 26.82 32.44
N ALA A 257 -13.53 27.37 31.88
CA ALA A 257 -14.45 28.23 32.63
C ALA A 257 -15.24 27.40 33.63
#